data_AF-B3KY73-F1
#
_entry.id   AF-B3KY73-F1
#
_cell.length_a   1.000
_cell.length_b   1.000
_cell.length_c   1.000
_cell.angle_alpha   90.00
_cell.angle_beta   90.00
_cell.angle_gamma   90.00
#
_symmetry.space_group_name_H-M   'P 1'
#
loop_
_entity.id
_entity.type
_entity.pdbx_description
1 polymer ?
#
loop_
_entity_poly.entity_id
_entity_poly.type
_entity_poly.pdbx_seq_one_letter_code
_entity_poly.pdbx_strand_id
1 'polypeptide(L)'
;MELSESVQKGFQMLADPRSFDSNAFTLLLRAAFQSLLDAQADEAVLDHPDLKHIDPVVLKHCHAAAATYILEAGKHRADKSTLSTYLEDCKFDRERIELFCTEYQVTYFKIFN
;
A
#
# COMPACT_ATOMS: atom_id res chain seq x y z
N MET A 1 -7.94 12.03 7.48
CA MET A 1 -8.22 11.20 6.30
C MET A 1 -9.41 10.33 6.63
N GLU A 2 -10.43 10.30 5.78
CA GLU A 2 -11.62 9.46 6.00
C GLU A 2 -11.61 8.32 4.99
N LEU A 3 -11.24 7.12 5.45
CA LEU A 3 -11.27 5.91 4.65
C LEU A 3 -12.48 5.05 5.01
N SER A 4 -13.11 4.44 4.02
CA SER A 4 -14.21 3.50 4.26
C SER A 4 -13.75 2.27 5.04
N GLU A 5 -14.65 1.61 5.76
CA GLU A 5 -14.32 0.38 6.49
C GLU A 5 -13.72 -0.71 5.60
N SER A 6 -14.18 -0.79 4.35
CA SER A 6 -13.65 -1.74 3.36
C SER A 6 -12.16 -1.45 3.09
N VAL A 7 -11.80 -0.19 2.85
CA VAL A 7 -10.40 0.20 2.64
C VAL A 7 -9.57 -0.07 3.89
N GLN A 8 -10.06 0.26 5.08
CA GLN A 8 -9.35 0.00 6.33
C GLN A 8 -9.07 -1.50 6.53
N LYS A 9 -10.06 -2.37 6.25
CA LYS A 9 -9.90 -3.83 6.37
C LYS A 9 -8.88 -4.37 5.39
N GLY A 10 -8.92 -3.96 4.12
CA GLY A 10 -7.93 -4.36 3.13
C GLY A 10 -6.52 -3.90 3.53
N PHE A 11 -6.40 -2.70 4.08
CA PHE A 11 -5.12 -2.15 4.49
C PHE A 11 -4.57 -2.82 5.76
N GLN A 12 -5.42 -3.15 6.73
CA GLN A 12 -5.04 -3.95 7.91
C GLN A 12 -4.65 -5.39 7.53
N MET A 13 -5.30 -5.98 6.54
CA MET A 13 -4.91 -7.30 6.03
C MET A 13 -3.54 -7.26 5.36
N LEU A 14 -3.24 -6.19 4.61
CA LEU A 14 -1.91 -5.94 4.08
C LEU A 14 -0.85 -5.78 5.19
N ALA A 15 -1.24 -5.31 6.39
CA ALA A 15 -0.36 -5.22 7.54
C ALA A 15 -0.01 -6.57 8.18
N ASP A 16 -0.87 -7.59 8.01
CA ASP A 16 -0.74 -8.87 8.71
C ASP A 16 0.39 -9.73 8.09
N PRO A 17 1.47 -10.03 8.84
CA PRO A 17 2.55 -10.90 8.35
C PRO A 17 2.13 -12.35 8.10
N ARG A 18 0.96 -12.78 8.61
CA ARG A 18 0.40 -14.11 8.32
C ARG A 18 -0.28 -14.17 6.96
N SER A 19 -0.75 -13.03 6.44
CA SER A 19 -1.38 -12.92 5.13
C SER A 19 -0.40 -12.50 4.05
N PHE A 20 0.52 -11.60 4.40
CA PHE A 20 1.55 -11.09 3.49
C PHE A 20 2.91 -11.22 4.17
N ASP A 21 3.76 -12.11 3.69
CA ASP A 21 5.17 -12.08 4.09
C ASP A 21 5.87 -10.78 3.62
N SER A 22 7.10 -10.56 4.06
CA SER A 22 7.83 -9.31 3.75
C SER A 22 8.00 -9.07 2.24
N ASN A 23 8.11 -10.13 1.44
CA ASN A 23 8.28 -10.03 -0.01
C ASN A 23 6.95 -9.72 -0.69
N ALA A 24 5.89 -10.46 -0.35
CA ALA A 24 4.54 -10.22 -0.85
C ALA A 24 4.05 -8.81 -0.50
N PHE A 25 4.31 -8.36 0.73
CA PHE A 25 4.03 -6.98 1.16
C PHE A 25 4.77 -5.97 0.27
N THR A 26 6.08 -6.13 0.09
CA THR A 26 6.91 -5.22 -0.71
C THR A 26 6.43 -5.13 -2.14
N LEU A 27 6.11 -6.27 -2.76
CA LEU A 27 5.61 -6.33 -4.14
C LEU A 27 4.26 -5.61 -4.27
N LEU A 28 3.30 -5.91 -3.39
CA LEU A 28 1.98 -5.29 -3.46
C LEU A 28 2.02 -3.80 -3.19
N LEU A 29 2.82 -3.37 -2.21
CA LEU A 29 2.99 -1.96 -1.88
C LEU A 29 3.56 -1.18 -3.06
N ARG A 30 4.59 -1.72 -3.72
CA ARG A 30 5.18 -1.11 -4.92
C ARG A 30 4.21 -1.09 -6.09
N ALA A 31 3.42 -2.15 -6.27
CA ALA A 31 2.34 -2.18 -7.26
C ALA A 31 1.37 -1.03 -7.03
N ALA A 32 0.95 -0.81 -5.78
CA ALA A 32 0.01 0.24 -5.42
C ALA A 32 0.57 1.66 -5.65
N PHE A 33 1.87 1.88 -5.49
CA PHE A 33 2.50 3.15 -5.89
C PHE A 33 2.61 3.27 -7.41
N GLN A 34 3.02 2.20 -8.08
CA GLN A 34 3.27 2.19 -9.51
C GLN A 34 1.99 2.39 -10.32
N SER A 35 0.87 1.84 -9.89
CA SER A 35 -0.44 1.99 -10.54
C SER A 35 -0.94 3.44 -10.57
N LEU A 36 -0.47 4.27 -9.62
CA LEU A 36 -0.76 5.71 -9.60
C LEU A 36 0.13 6.50 -10.56
N LEU A 37 1.26 5.95 -10.98
CA LEU A 37 2.19 6.55 -11.96
C LEU A 37 1.90 6.10 -13.39
N ASP A 38 1.56 4.83 -13.56
CA ASP A 38 1.28 4.19 -14.84
C ASP A 38 0.09 3.22 -14.69
N ALA A 39 -1.04 3.59 -15.28
CA ALA A 39 -2.27 2.80 -15.22
C ALA A 39 -2.16 1.42 -15.88
N GLN A 40 -1.14 1.17 -16.71
CA GLN A 40 -0.91 -0.15 -17.32
C GLN A 40 -0.11 -1.11 -16.41
N ALA A 41 0.41 -0.63 -15.27
CA ALA A 41 1.25 -1.44 -14.39
C ALA A 41 0.47 -2.41 -13.48
N ASP A 42 -0.85 -2.28 -13.40
CA ASP A 42 -1.72 -3.04 -12.49
C ASP A 42 -1.76 -4.54 -12.79
N GLU A 43 -1.84 -4.92 -14.07
CA GLU A 43 -2.05 -6.33 -14.44
C GLU A 43 -0.79 -7.18 -14.27
N ALA A 44 0.39 -6.62 -14.54
CA ALA A 44 1.64 -7.37 -14.53
C ALA A 44 2.13 -7.76 -13.12
N VAL A 45 1.83 -6.95 -12.10
CA VAL A 45 2.36 -7.20 -10.74
C VAL A 45 1.48 -8.17 -9.97
N LEU A 46 0.17 -8.18 -10.20
CA LEU A 46 -0.75 -9.10 -9.51
C LEU A 46 -0.56 -10.57 -9.92
N ASP A 47 0.05 -10.83 -11.07
CA ASP A 47 0.38 -12.18 -11.56
C ASP A 47 1.77 -12.69 -11.12
N HIS A 48 2.46 -11.94 -10.24
CA HIS A 48 3.82 -12.30 -9.80
C HIS A 48 3.85 -13.66 -9.08
N PRO A 49 4.83 -14.55 -9.36
CA PRO A 49 4.91 -15.88 -8.75
C PRO A 49 4.84 -15.87 -7.23
N ASP A 50 5.47 -14.90 -6.58
CA ASP A 50 5.51 -14.77 -5.14
C ASP A 50 4.16 -14.37 -4.51
N LEU A 51 3.18 -13.93 -5.31
CA LEU A 51 1.84 -13.59 -4.83
C LEU A 51 0.81 -14.71 -5.06
N LYS A 52 1.17 -15.77 -5.80
CA LYS A 52 0.24 -16.84 -6.21
C LYS A 52 -0.38 -17.63 -5.07
N HIS A 53 0.20 -17.57 -3.88
CA HIS A 53 -0.30 -18.24 -2.69
C HIS A 53 -1.41 -17.45 -1.97
N ILE A 54 -1.63 -16.18 -2.37
CA ILE A 54 -2.63 -15.29 -1.80
C ILE A 54 -3.89 -15.34 -2.68
N ASP A 55 -5.06 -15.37 -2.05
CA ASP A 55 -6.34 -15.34 -2.76
C ASP A 55 -6.42 -14.08 -3.67
N PRO A 56 -6.75 -14.21 -4.97
CA PRO A 56 -6.79 -13.07 -5.89
C PRO A 56 -7.76 -11.95 -5.49
N VAL A 57 -8.86 -12.29 -4.80
CA VAL A 57 -9.82 -11.30 -4.28
C VAL A 57 -9.19 -10.52 -3.13
N VAL A 58 -8.49 -11.21 -2.23
CA VAL A 58 -7.71 -10.57 -1.15
C VAL A 58 -6.64 -9.65 -1.73
N LEU A 59 -5.90 -10.14 -2.72
CA LEU A 59 -4.81 -9.40 -3.36
C LEU A 59 -5.32 -8.09 -3.99
N LYS A 60 -6.38 -8.17 -4.81
CA LYS A 60 -7.01 -7.00 -5.43
C LYS A 60 -7.56 -6.03 -4.40
N HIS A 61 -8.18 -6.54 -3.33
CA HIS A 61 -8.74 -5.72 -2.28
C HIS A 61 -7.65 -4.95 -1.51
N CYS A 62 -6.57 -5.61 -1.12
CA CYS A 62 -5.43 -5.00 -0.42
C CYS A 62 -4.72 -3.98 -1.31
N HIS A 63 -4.54 -4.29 -2.60
CA HIS A 63 -3.97 -3.37 -3.58
C HIS A 63 -4.80 -2.09 -3.70
N ALA A 64 -6.11 -2.23 -3.94
CA ALA A 64 -7.02 -1.09 -4.06
C ALA A 64 -7.06 -0.26 -2.76
N ALA A 65 -7.04 -0.91 -1.60
CA ALA A 65 -6.98 -0.23 -0.31
C ALA A 65 -5.69 0.60 -0.14
N ALA A 66 -4.54 0.03 -0.48
CA ALA A 66 -3.26 0.74 -0.44
C ALA A 66 -3.22 1.93 -1.40
N ALA A 67 -3.62 1.74 -2.65
CA ALA A 67 -3.69 2.81 -3.64
C ALA A 67 -4.62 3.95 -3.18
N THR A 68 -5.78 3.61 -2.61
CA THR A 68 -6.73 4.59 -2.05
C THR A 68 -6.08 5.40 -0.92
N TYR A 69 -5.40 4.74 0.02
CA TYR A 69 -4.73 5.43 1.11
C TYR A 69 -3.62 6.36 0.61
N ILE A 70 -2.80 5.91 -0.34
CA ILE A 70 -1.73 6.72 -0.93
C ILE A 70 -2.29 8.01 -1.55
N LEU A 71 -3.40 7.92 -2.28
CA LEU A 71 -4.08 9.08 -2.88
C LEU A 71 -4.61 10.04 -1.81
N GLU A 72 -5.28 9.52 -0.79
CA GLU A 72 -5.84 10.34 0.29
C GLU A 72 -4.73 11.03 1.10
N ALA A 73 -3.63 10.32 1.35
CA ALA A 73 -2.44 10.90 1.96
C ALA A 73 -1.84 12.02 1.09
N GLY A 74 -1.74 11.80 -0.22
CA GLY A 74 -1.31 12.81 -1.20
C GLY A 74 -2.16 14.07 -1.18
N LYS A 75 -3.49 13.90 -1.21
CA LYS A 75 -4.46 15.00 -1.12
C LYS A 75 -4.32 15.83 0.14
N HIS A 76 -4.04 15.19 1.27
CA HIS A 76 -3.81 15.85 2.55
C HIS A 76 -2.36 16.30 2.79
N ARG A 77 -1.44 16.08 1.82
CA ARG A 77 0.00 16.36 1.95
C ARG A 77 0.57 15.79 3.24
N ALA A 78 0.22 14.53 3.53
CA ALA A 78 0.61 13.87 4.76
C ALA A 78 2.13 13.82 4.91
N ASP A 79 2.63 14.27 6.06
CA ASP A 79 4.03 14.13 6.41
C ASP A 79 4.33 12.73 6.99
N LYS A 80 5.61 12.43 7.19
CA LYS A 80 6.04 11.13 7.73
C LYS A 80 5.39 10.81 9.08
N SER A 81 5.19 11.82 9.93
CA SER A 81 4.56 11.66 11.25
C SER A 81 3.10 11.19 11.10
N THR A 82 2.33 11.89 10.26
CA THR A 82 0.93 11.59 9.97
C THR A 82 0.77 10.19 9.36
N LEU A 83 1.63 9.84 8.40
CA LEU A 83 1.66 8.50 7.80
C LEU A 83 1.95 7.42 8.85
N SER A 84 3.01 7.61 9.64
CA SER A 84 3.45 6.62 10.63
C SER A 84 2.36 6.34 11.67
N THR A 85 1.75 7.39 12.24
CA THR A 85 0.65 7.23 13.21
C THR A 85 -0.50 6.41 12.64
N TYR A 86 -0.94 6.72 11.42
CA TYR A 86 -2.04 5.98 10.79
C TYR A 86 -1.69 4.52 10.48
N LEU A 87 -0.46 4.26 10.02
CA LEU A 87 0.01 2.91 9.72
C LEU A 87 0.15 2.07 11.01
N GLU A 88 0.59 2.67 12.11
CA GLU A 88 0.60 2.05 13.44
C GLU A 88 -0.81 1.67 13.91
N ASP A 89 -1.79 2.56 13.71
CA ASP A 89 -3.21 2.27 13.99
C ASP A 89 -3.72 1.10 13.14
N CYS A 90 -3.23 0.97 11.91
CA CYS A 90 -3.50 -0.15 11.00
C CYS A 90 -2.67 -1.41 11.31
N LYS A 91 -1.87 -1.41 12.38
CA LYS A 91 -1.05 -2.54 12.85
C LYS A 91 0.15 -2.89 11.96
N PHE A 92 0.64 -1.94 11.17
CA PHE A 92 1.91 -2.11 10.46
C PHE A 92 3.05 -2.15 11.47
N ASP A 93 3.99 -3.05 11.25
CA ASP A 93 5.26 -3.06 11.98
C ASP A 93 6.19 -1.94 11.49
N ARG A 94 7.28 -1.73 12.24
CA ARG A 94 8.26 -0.67 11.96
C ARG A 94 8.89 -0.80 10.57
N GLU A 95 9.20 -2.00 10.12
CA GLU A 95 9.86 -2.21 8.83
C GLU A 95 8.92 -1.86 7.68
N ARG A 96 7.65 -2.27 7.77
CA ARG A 96 6.61 -1.92 6.80
C ARG A 96 6.32 -0.43 6.77
N ILE A 97 6.29 0.23 7.94
CA ILE A 97 6.11 1.69 8.04
C ILE A 97 7.27 2.42 7.35
N GLU A 98 8.51 1.99 7.61
CA GLU A 98 9.70 2.62 7.05
C GLU A 98 9.74 2.45 5.52
N LEU A 99 9.42 1.25 5.02
CA LEU A 99 9.30 1.00 3.58
C LEU A 99 8.19 1.86 2.96
N PHE A 100 7.00 1.89 3.56
CA PHE A 100 5.87 2.70 3.09
C PHE A 100 6.27 4.18 2.96
N CYS A 101 6.85 4.76 4.01
CA CYS A 101 7.23 6.16 4.02
C CYS A 101 8.30 6.47 2.95
N THR A 102 9.23 5.53 2.72
CA THR A 102 10.28 5.67 1.71
C THR A 102 9.68 5.68 0.30
N GLU A 103 8.85 4.69 -0.03
CA GLU A 103 8.18 4.60 -1.34
C GLU A 103 7.23 5.80 -1.56
N TYR A 104 6.54 6.24 -0.50
CA TYR A 104 5.69 7.43 -0.55
C TYR A 104 6.49 8.68 -0.88
N GLN A 105 7.61 8.91 -0.20
CA GLN A 105 8.46 10.07 -0.45
C GLN A 105 8.98 10.08 -1.89
N VAL A 106 9.50 8.93 -2.36
CA VAL A 106 9.99 8.78 -3.75
C VAL A 106 8.88 9.05 -4.77
N THR A 107 7.68 8.53 -4.54
CA THR A 107 6.56 8.68 -5.48
C THR A 107 5.95 10.09 -5.44
N TYR A 108 5.81 10.67 -4.24
CA TYR A 108 5.31 12.04 -4.07
C TYR A 108 6.19 13.05 -4.80
N PHE A 109 7.52 12.87 -4.76
CA PHE A 109 8.44 13.71 -5.55
C PHE A 109 8.18 13.62 -7.06
N LYS A 110 7.77 12.46 -7.58
CA LYS A 110 7.50 12.26 -9.02
C LYS A 110 6.15 12.80 -9.47
N ILE A 111 5.13 12.76 -8.61
CA ILE A 111 3.76 13.18 -8.98
C ILE A 111 3.58 14.70 -8.81
N PHE A 112 4.27 15.32 -7.84
CA PHE A 112 3.97 16.69 -7.42
C PHE A 112 5.13 17.70 -7.59
N ASN A 113 6.23 17.33 -8.25
CA ASN A 113 7.26 18.26 -8.77
C ASN A 113 7.43 18.08 -10.27
#